data_AF-A0ABD3WMX4-F1
#
_entry.id   AF-A0ABD3WMX4-F1
#
_cell.length_a   1.000
_cell.length_b   1.000
_cell.length_c   1.000
_cell.angle_alpha   90.00
_cell.angle_beta   90.00
_cell.angle_gamma   90.00
#
_symmetry.space_group_name_H-M   'P 1'
#
loop_
_entity.id
_entity.type
_entity.pdbx_description
1 polymer ?
#
loop_
_entity_poly.entity_id
_entity_poly.type
_entity_poly.pdbx_seq_one_letter_code
_entity_poly.pdbx_strand_id
1 'polypeptide(L)'
;MTDIDWSVAQSKDPVIREWIKKARDKGKPNRQSVPTRRDHLAIFWTFYKLCLQGVIYRRTRADDHDKLQLVLPKSNREEVMSYLHDVCGD
;
A
#
# COMPACT_ATOMS: atom_id res chain seq x y z
N MET A 1 16.93 3.50 11.11
CA MET A 1 15.70 2.88 10.59
C MET A 1 15.94 1.38 10.57
N THR A 2 15.31 0.64 11.48
CA THR A 2 15.37 -0.83 11.50
C THR A 2 15.04 -1.36 10.11
N ASP A 3 15.72 -2.42 9.69
CA ASP A 3 15.48 -3.08 8.41
C ASP A 3 14.10 -3.78 8.48
N ILE A 4 13.03 -3.00 8.26
CA ILE A 4 11.66 -3.49 8.36
C ILE A 4 11.43 -4.42 7.17
N ASP A 5 11.19 -5.70 7.47
CA ASP A 5 10.68 -6.63 6.47
C ASP A 5 9.23 -6.27 6.12
N TRP A 6 9.09 -5.52 5.03
CA TRP A 6 7.80 -5.04 4.54
C TRP A 6 6.88 -6.16 4.05
N SER A 7 7.44 -7.29 3.62
CA SER A 7 6.66 -8.46 3.24
C SER A 7 5.95 -9.04 4.46
N VAL A 8 6.71 -9.24 5.55
CA VAL A 8 6.14 -9.66 6.82
C VAL A 8 5.15 -8.63 7.35
N ALA A 9 5.49 -7.35 7.33
CA ALA A 9 4.62 -6.29 7.85
C ALA A 9 3.30 -6.18 7.08
N GLN A 10 3.32 -6.16 5.75
CA GLN A 10 2.11 -6.14 4.94
C GLN A 10 1.28 -7.43 5.06
N SER A 11 1.92 -8.60 5.24
CA SER A 11 1.21 -9.86 5.44
C SER A 11 0.43 -9.91 6.76
N LYS A 12 0.86 -9.14 7.77
CA LYS A 12 0.18 -9.02 9.07
C LYS A 12 -0.97 -8.01 9.04
N ASP A 13 -0.95 -7.04 8.12
CA ASP A 13 -2.03 -6.07 7.98
C ASP A 13 -3.27 -6.72 7.32
N PRO A 14 -4.43 -6.75 7.99
CA PRO A 14 -5.61 -7.46 7.49
C PRO A 14 -6.16 -6.86 6.19
N VAL A 15 -6.04 -5.53 6.01
CA VAL A 15 -6.51 -4.84 4.82
C VAL A 15 -5.56 -5.13 3.67
N ILE A 16 -4.26 -4.87 3.86
CA ILE A 16 -3.26 -5.03 2.78
C ILE A 16 -3.14 -6.49 2.36
N ARG A 17 -3.16 -7.44 3.30
CA ARG A 17 -3.13 -8.87 2.99
C ARG A 17 -4.26 -9.29 2.05
N GLU A 18 -5.46 -8.75 2.23
CA GLU A 18 -6.59 -9.04 1.32
C GLU A 18 -6.29 -8.53 -0.10
N TRP A 19 -5.73 -7.34 -0.22
CA TRP A 19 -5.37 -6.74 -1.50
C TRP A 19 -4.18 -7.42 -2.18
N ILE A 20 -3.22 -7.94 -1.42
CA ILE A 20 -2.15 -8.80 -1.96
C ILE A 20 -2.74 -10.04 -2.63
N LYS A 21 -3.71 -10.70 -1.99
CA LYS A 21 -4.40 -11.86 -2.58
C LYS A 21 -5.10 -11.47 -3.89
N LYS A 22 -5.92 -10.43 -3.86
CA LYS A 22 -6.67 -9.96 -5.05
C LYS A 22 -5.75 -9.48 -6.18
N ALA A 23 -4.60 -8.88 -5.87
CA ALA A 23 -3.63 -8.44 -6.87
C ALA A 23 -2.94 -9.61 -7.59
N ARG A 24 -2.78 -10.77 -6.93
CA ARG A 24 -2.24 -11.99 -7.57
C ARG A 24 -3.17 -12.55 -8.64
N ASP A 25 -4.47 -12.39 -8.45
CA ASP A 25 -5.51 -12.91 -9.35
C ASP A 25 -5.64 -12.09 -10.65
N LYS A 26 -4.82 -11.05 -10.83
CA LYS A 26 -4.69 -10.18 -12.03
C LYS A 26 -5.97 -9.51 -12.54
N GLY A 27 -7.07 -9.54 -11.80
CA GLY A 27 -8.33 -8.88 -12.13
C GLY A 27 -8.74 -7.85 -11.08
N LYS A 28 -9.29 -6.70 -11.51
CA LYS A 28 -9.91 -5.77 -10.57
C LYS A 28 -11.11 -6.48 -9.91
N PRO A 29 -11.19 -6.55 -8.57
CA PRO A 29 -12.30 -7.21 -7.90
C PRO A 29 -13.62 -6.50 -8.21
N ASN A 30 -14.74 -7.23 -8.19
CA ASN A 30 -16.06 -6.61 -8.27
C ASN A 30 -16.29 -5.72 -7.04
N ARG A 31 -16.84 -4.50 -7.23
CA ARG A 31 -17.15 -3.57 -6.14
C ARG A 31 -18.00 -4.20 -5.02
N GLN A 32 -18.91 -5.11 -5.35
CA GLN A 32 -19.77 -5.81 -4.39
C GLN A 32 -18.99 -6.80 -3.51
N SER A 33 -17.84 -7.29 -3.99
CA SER A 33 -16.95 -8.22 -3.27
C SER A 33 -15.96 -7.52 -2.34
N VAL A 34 -16.01 -6.19 -2.24
CA VAL A 34 -15.06 -5.39 -1.47
C VAL A 34 -15.77 -4.74 -0.27
N PRO A 35 -15.21 -4.83 0.96
CA PRO A 35 -15.75 -4.16 2.13
C PRO A 35 -15.97 -2.66 1.91
N THR A 36 -17.03 -2.10 2.50
CA THR A 36 -17.37 -0.67 2.39
C THR A 36 -16.53 0.24 3.29
N ARG A 37 -15.58 -0.32 4.05
CA ARG A 37 -14.67 0.46 4.90
C ARG A 37 -13.75 1.33 4.04
N ARG A 38 -13.48 2.55 4.51
CA ARG A 38 -12.73 3.59 3.76
C ARG A 38 -11.35 3.13 3.28
N ASP A 39 -10.63 2.39 4.12
CA ASP A 39 -9.32 1.81 3.84
C ASP A 39 -9.35 0.83 2.66
N HIS A 40 -10.37 -0.05 2.59
CA HIS A 40 -10.57 -0.92 1.43
C HIS A 40 -10.97 -0.14 0.19
N LEU A 41 -11.86 0.86 0.33
CA LEU A 41 -12.31 1.66 -0.81
C LEU A 41 -11.17 2.46 -1.43
N ALA A 42 -10.27 3.05 -0.62
CA ALA A 42 -9.12 3.79 -1.12
C ALA A 42 -8.22 2.93 -2.02
N ILE A 43 -7.96 1.68 -1.61
CA ILE A 43 -7.16 0.74 -2.39
C ILE A 43 -7.94 0.27 -3.63
N PHE A 44 -9.24 0.00 -3.51
CA PHE A 44 -10.10 -0.36 -4.65
C PHE A 44 -10.09 0.68 -5.77
N TRP A 45 -10.23 1.97 -5.42
CA TRP A 45 -10.25 3.06 -6.39
C TRP A 45 -8.90 3.25 -7.09
N THR A 46 -7.82 2.83 -6.44
CA THR A 46 -6.46 2.92 -6.98
C THR A 46 -5.93 1.59 -7.51
N PHE A 47 -6.76 0.55 -7.62
CA PHE A 47 -6.34 -0.82 -7.92
C PHE A 47 -5.47 -0.95 -9.17
N TYR A 48 -5.81 -0.28 -10.27
CA TYR A 48 -5.03 -0.34 -11.53
C TYR A 48 -3.63 0.25 -11.41
N LYS A 49 -3.38 1.05 -10.37
CA LYS A 49 -2.07 1.61 -10.06
C LYS A 49 -1.27 0.68 -9.14
N LEU A 50 -1.86 -0.41 -8.64
CA LEU A 50 -1.16 -1.33 -7.76
C LEU A 50 -0.24 -2.26 -8.54
N CYS A 51 0.90 -2.57 -7.94
CA CYS A 51 1.88 -3.51 -8.47
C CYS A 51 2.35 -4.42 -7.35
N LEU A 52 2.38 -5.73 -7.58
CA LEU A 52 2.87 -6.71 -6.62
C LEU A 52 4.28 -7.16 -7.03
N GLN A 53 5.27 -6.91 -6.18
CA GLN A 53 6.68 -7.31 -6.34
C GLN A 53 7.21 -7.81 -5.00
N GLY A 54 6.70 -8.95 -4.53
CA GLY A 54 6.90 -9.43 -3.15
C GLY A 54 6.02 -8.69 -2.14
N VAL A 55 5.98 -7.35 -2.22
CA VAL A 55 5.06 -6.46 -1.50
C VAL A 55 4.20 -5.66 -2.47
N ILE A 56 3.11 -5.08 -1.97
CA ILE A 56 2.25 -4.22 -2.78
C ILE A 56 2.79 -2.77 -2.79
N TYR A 57 2.96 -2.27 -4.00
CA TYR A 57 3.32 -0.89 -4.29
C TYR A 57 2.17 -0.22 -5.05
N ARG A 58 2.15 1.10 -5.01
CA ARG A 58 1.39 1.95 -5.92
C ARG A 58 2.35 2.60 -6.91
N ARG A 59 2.10 2.42 -8.21
CA ARG A 59 2.76 3.16 -9.28
C ARG A 59 2.23 4.58 -9.33
N THR A 60 3.14 5.54 -9.36
CA THR A 60 2.84 6.95 -9.62
C THR A 60 3.76 7.46 -10.72
N ARG A 61 3.38 8.58 -11.34
CA ARG A 61 4.26 9.33 -12.22
C ARG A 61 4.59 10.65 -11.52
N ALA A 62 5.86 10.96 -11.39
CA ALA A 62 6.35 12.22 -10.84
C ALA A 62 7.61 12.62 -11.61
N ASP A 63 7.69 13.88 -12.01
CA ASP A 63 8.85 14.45 -12.72
C ASP A 63 9.22 13.64 -13.97
N ASP A 64 8.20 13.26 -14.76
CA ASP A 64 8.33 12.41 -15.95
C ASP A 64 8.87 10.98 -15.76
N HIS A 65 9.06 10.55 -14.51
CA HIS A 65 9.47 9.18 -14.19
C HIS A 65 8.38 8.39 -13.47
N ASP A 66 8.31 7.10 -13.76
CA ASP A 66 7.51 6.15 -12.98
C ASP A 66 8.20 5.89 -11.64
N LYS A 67 7.47 6.11 -10.55
CA LYS A 67 7.92 5.87 -9.17
C LYS A 67 7.05 4.79 -8.52
N LEU A 68 7.66 3.99 -7.64
CA LEU A 68 6.96 3.02 -6.79
C LEU A 68 6.83 3.59 -5.39
N GLN A 69 5.59 3.73 -4.93
CA GLN A 69 5.28 4.11 -3.55
C GLN A 69 4.87 2.88 -2.75
N LEU A 70 5.54 2.64 -1.64
CA LEU A 70 5.19 1.56 -0.73
C LEU A 70 3.82 1.81 -0.10
N VAL A 71 2.94 0.80 -0.11
CA VAL A 71 1.68 0.86 0.63
C VAL A 71 1.96 0.47 2.08
N LEU A 72 1.86 1.45 2.99
CA LEU A 72 2.22 1.24 4.40
C LEU A 72 1.13 0.50 5.19
N PRO A 73 1.50 -0.57 5.93
CA PRO A 73 0.66 -1.17 6.97
C PRO A 73 0.18 -0.12 7.97
N LYS A 74 -1.05 -0.27 8.47
CA LYS A 74 -1.65 0.71 9.39
C LYS A 74 -0.78 0.93 10.64
N SER A 75 -0.17 -0.13 11.16
CA SER A 75 0.73 -0.09 12.34
C SER A 75 1.95 0.80 12.18
N ASN A 76 2.40 1.02 10.94
CA ASN A 76 3.64 1.75 10.66
C ASN A 76 3.38 3.18 10.16
N ARG A 77 2.13 3.57 9.95
CA ARG A 77 1.81 4.90 9.39
C ARG A 77 2.19 6.02 10.33
N GLU A 78 1.87 5.92 11.61
CA GLU A 78 2.18 6.97 12.59
C GLU A 78 3.68 7.17 12.73
N GLU A 79 4.45 6.09 12.88
CA GLU A 79 5.91 6.12 12.96
C GLU A 79 6.55 6.75 11.72
N VAL A 80 6.14 6.31 10.52
CA VAL A 80 6.68 6.85 9.26
C VAL A 80 6.30 8.32 9.09
N MET A 81 5.07 8.71 9.43
CA MET A 81 4.66 10.11 9.36
C MET A 81 5.44 10.98 10.35
N SER A 82 5.64 10.52 11.59
CA SER A 82 6.45 11.23 12.59
C SER A 82 7.86 11.45 12.05
N TYR A 83 8.51 10.39 11.55
CA TYR A 83 9.85 10.49 10.98
C TYR A 83 9.93 11.47 9.80
N LEU A 84 8.94 11.44 8.90
CA LEU A 84 8.91 12.37 7.76
C LEU A 84 8.77 13.83 8.21
N HIS A 85 8.00 14.09 9.27
CA HIS A 85 7.89 15.42 9.86
C HIS A 85 9.18 15.87 10.53
N ASP A 86 9.87 14.96 11.24
CA ASP A 86 11.12 15.26 11.92
C ASP A 86 12.29 15.47 10.94
N VAL A 87 12.30 14.80 9.79
CA VAL A 87 13.41 14.87 8.81
C VAL A 87 13.22 15.93 7.74
N CYS A 88 11.98 16.26 7.36
CA CYS A 88 11.70 17.35 6.41
C CYS A 88 11.39 18.69 7.10
N GLY A 89 11.53 18.74 8.44
CA GLY A 89 11.27 19.92 9.26
C GLY A 89 12.47 20.85 9.49
N ASP A 90 13.68 20.45 9.09
CA ASP A 90 14.94 21.23 9.21
C ASP A 90 15.53 21.58 7.84
#